data_AF-A0A7S2A3N1-F1
#
_entry.id   AF-A0A7S2A3N1-F1
#
_cell.length_a   1.000
_cell.length_b   1.000
_cell.length_c   1.000
_cell.angle_alpha   90.00
_cell.angle_beta   90.00
_cell.angle_gamma   90.00
#
_symmetry.space_group_name_H-M   'P 1'
#
loop_
_entity.id
_entity.type
_entity.pdbx_description
1 polymer ?
#
loop_
_entity_poly.entity_id
_entity_poly.type
_entity_poly.pdbx_seq_one_letter_code
_entity_poly.pdbx_strand_id
1 'polypeptide(L)'
;MATMSGGRKEIRKRNEEEGERRLEELLGRLPQEEARTIRRGKKTGAWLSVLPTNVGGTELSAQEFRDALLLRYGRTPPDLPSHCDGCDAEFTIEHALACKVGGLVTARHNEVAGELKHLCG
;
A
#
# COMPACT_ATOMS: atom_id res chain seq x y z
N MET A 1 -16.59 -37.11 -17.92
CA MET A 1 -16.60 -35.63 -17.93
C MET A 1 -15.53 -35.12 -16.99
N ALA A 2 -14.35 -34.75 -17.53
CA ALA A 2 -13.30 -34.10 -16.75
C ALA A 2 -13.77 -32.70 -16.34
N THR A 3 -13.72 -32.40 -15.05
CA THR A 3 -14.32 -31.20 -14.48
C THR A 3 -13.47 -29.97 -14.84
N MET A 4 -14.06 -29.01 -15.57
CA MET A 4 -13.48 -27.71 -15.91
C MET A 4 -12.90 -26.93 -14.70
N SER A 5 -13.35 -27.27 -13.49
CA SER A 5 -12.85 -26.76 -12.21
C SER A 5 -11.41 -27.21 -11.89
N GLY A 6 -11.03 -28.44 -12.23
CA GLY A 6 -9.68 -28.97 -12.01
C GLY A 6 -8.64 -28.24 -12.88
N GLY A 7 -8.96 -28.02 -14.16
CA GLY A 7 -8.06 -27.32 -15.09
C GLY A 7 -7.78 -25.87 -14.68
N ARG A 8 -8.80 -25.14 -14.17
CA ARG A 8 -8.60 -23.76 -13.68
C ARG A 8 -7.68 -23.68 -12.47
N LYS A 9 -7.79 -24.63 -11.54
CA LYS A 9 -6.92 -24.68 -10.36
C LYS A 9 -5.47 -24.96 -10.74
N GLU A 10 -5.22 -25.90 -11.65
CA GLU A 10 -3.88 -26.20 -12.15
C GLU A 10 -3.25 -25.03 -12.91
N ILE A 11 -4.03 -24.36 -13.78
CA ILE A 11 -3.56 -23.16 -14.48
C ILE A 11 -3.19 -22.05 -13.49
N ARG A 12 -4.02 -21.82 -12.46
CA ARG A 12 -3.75 -20.81 -11.43
C ARG A 12 -2.45 -21.12 -10.68
N LYS A 13 -2.28 -22.37 -10.24
CA LYS A 13 -1.07 -22.81 -9.54
C LYS A 13 0.19 -22.60 -10.39
N ARG A 14 0.14 -23.00 -11.67
CA ARG A 14 1.26 -22.79 -12.60
C ARG A 14 1.61 -21.31 -12.77
N ASN A 15 0.59 -20.45 -12.90
CA ASN A 15 0.81 -19.01 -13.02
C ASN A 15 1.40 -18.39 -11.75
N GLU A 16 0.98 -18.86 -10.58
CA GLU A 16 1.55 -18.45 -9.28
C GLU A 16 3.03 -18.86 -9.19
N GLU A 17 3.38 -20.11 -9.52
CA GLU A 17 4.75 -20.61 -9.53
C GLU A 17 5.65 -19.86 -10.53
N GLU A 18 5.14 -19.59 -11.74
CA GLU A 18 5.86 -18.82 -12.75
C GLU A 18 6.09 -17.36 -12.31
N GLY A 19 5.08 -16.76 -11.67
CA GLY A 19 5.15 -15.42 -11.11
C GLY A 19 6.16 -15.32 -9.97
N GLU A 20 6.16 -16.26 -9.04
CA GLU A 20 7.12 -16.35 -7.93
C GLU A 20 8.56 -16.48 -8.47
N ARG A 21 8.78 -17.37 -9.44
CA ARG A 21 10.09 -17.57 -10.05
C ARG A 21 10.60 -16.30 -10.73
N ARG A 22 9.76 -15.65 -11.53
CA ARG A 22 10.12 -14.40 -12.23
C ARG A 22 10.40 -13.27 -11.25
N LEU A 23 9.65 -13.21 -10.15
CA LEU A 23 9.88 -12.23 -9.10
C LEU A 23 11.25 -12.43 -8.43
N GLU A 24 11.59 -13.64 -8.01
CA GLU A 24 12.90 -13.91 -7.38
C GLU A 24 14.08 -13.63 -8.34
N GLU A 25 13.93 -13.94 -9.63
CA GLU A 25 14.92 -13.58 -10.64
C GLU A 25 15.16 -12.06 -10.72
N LEU A 26 14.08 -11.27 -10.71
CA LEU A 26 14.16 -9.81 -10.71
C LEU A 26 14.77 -9.29 -9.41
N LEU A 27 14.34 -9.81 -8.26
CA LEU A 27 14.84 -9.43 -6.95
C LEU A 27 16.35 -9.71 -6.80
N GLY A 28 16.86 -10.78 -7.41
CA GLY A 28 18.28 -11.12 -7.40
C GLY A 28 19.17 -10.12 -8.16
N ARG A 29 18.59 -9.27 -9.03
CA ARG A 29 19.31 -8.24 -9.78
C ARG A 29 19.31 -6.87 -9.11
N LEU A 30 18.47 -6.70 -8.09
CA LEU A 30 18.27 -5.41 -7.43
C LEU A 30 19.19 -5.26 -6.19
N PRO A 31 19.51 -4.03 -5.80
CA PRO A 31 20.12 -3.77 -4.49
C PRO A 31 19.28 -4.37 -3.35
N GLN A 32 19.96 -4.76 -2.27
CA GLN A 32 19.32 -5.47 -1.16
C GLN A 32 18.12 -4.70 -0.57
N GLU A 33 18.22 -3.39 -0.45
CA GLU A 33 17.15 -2.53 0.10
C GLU A 33 15.92 -2.48 -0.82
N GLU A 34 16.12 -2.31 -2.14
CA GLU A 34 15.02 -2.33 -3.11
C GLU A 34 14.33 -3.69 -3.14
N ALA A 35 15.10 -4.77 -3.09
CA ALA A 35 14.57 -6.13 -3.03
C ALA A 35 13.76 -6.37 -1.75
N ARG A 36 14.22 -5.86 -0.59
CA ARG A 36 13.47 -5.94 0.68
C ARG A 36 12.14 -5.19 0.59
N THR A 37 12.13 -4.00 0.01
CA THR A 37 10.93 -3.18 -0.16
C THR A 37 9.89 -3.90 -1.03
N ILE A 38 10.30 -4.44 -2.18
CA ILE A 38 9.40 -5.16 -3.08
C ILE A 38 8.85 -6.44 -2.41
N ARG A 39 9.68 -7.19 -1.67
CA ARG A 39 9.23 -8.37 -0.93
C ARG A 39 8.14 -8.04 0.09
N ARG A 40 8.26 -6.92 0.82
CA ARG A 40 7.21 -6.44 1.74
C ARG A 40 5.90 -6.13 1.01
N GLY A 41 6.00 -5.57 -0.20
CA GLY A 41 4.86 -5.25 -1.06
C GLY A 41 3.96 -6.44 -1.41
N LYS A 42 4.47 -7.68 -1.34
CA LYS A 42 3.69 -8.91 -1.62
C LYS A 42 2.45 -9.05 -0.73
N LYS A 43 2.47 -8.51 0.50
CA LYS A 43 1.34 -8.60 1.45
C LYS A 43 0.47 -7.35 1.55
N THR A 44 0.92 -6.22 1.00
CA THR A 44 0.28 -4.89 1.21
C THR A 44 -0.29 -4.29 -0.07
N GLY A 45 -0.57 -5.11 -1.09
CA GLY A 45 -0.93 -4.65 -2.45
C GLY A 45 -2.38 -4.82 -2.87
N ALA A 46 -3.28 -5.25 -1.99
CA ALA A 46 -4.67 -5.53 -2.37
C ALA A 46 -5.36 -4.31 -3.01
N TRP A 47 -5.06 -3.11 -2.52
CA TRP A 47 -5.59 -1.82 -3.02
C TRP A 47 -5.23 -1.52 -4.49
N LEU A 48 -4.20 -2.16 -5.06
CA LEU A 48 -3.85 -2.01 -6.49
C LEU A 48 -4.82 -2.77 -7.41
N SER A 49 -5.47 -3.81 -6.89
CA SER A 49 -6.36 -4.69 -7.65
C SER A 49 -7.83 -4.56 -7.28
N VAL A 50 -8.13 -3.84 -6.19
CA VAL A 50 -9.49 -3.59 -5.74
C VAL A 50 -10.12 -2.52 -6.63
N LEU A 51 -11.36 -2.75 -7.04
CA LEU A 51 -12.14 -1.73 -7.75
C LEU A 51 -12.44 -0.58 -6.76
N PRO A 52 -12.09 0.68 -7.10
CA PRO A 52 -12.49 1.82 -6.29
C PRO A 52 -14.01 1.98 -6.37
N THR A 53 -14.67 1.96 -5.21
CA THR A 53 -16.12 2.09 -5.09
C THR A 53 -16.51 2.89 -3.84
N ASN A 54 -17.44 3.83 -4.04
CA ASN A 54 -17.93 4.73 -2.99
C ASN A 54 -18.66 3.95 -1.91
N VAL A 55 -19.47 2.97 -2.34
CA VAL A 55 -20.20 2.08 -1.44
C VAL A 55 -19.25 1.22 -0.60
N GLY A 56 -18.10 0.83 -1.16
CA GLY A 56 -17.10 0.01 -0.47
C GLY A 56 -16.08 0.81 0.35
N GLY A 57 -16.10 2.14 0.28
CA GLY A 57 -15.06 2.97 0.90
C GLY A 57 -13.66 2.69 0.37
N THR A 58 -13.53 2.20 -0.86
CA THR A 58 -12.25 1.80 -1.48
C THR A 58 -11.70 2.86 -2.44
N GLU A 59 -12.34 4.02 -2.48
CA GLU A 59 -11.95 5.13 -3.35
C GLU A 59 -10.74 5.83 -2.74
N LEU A 60 -9.70 6.04 -3.56
CA LEU A 60 -8.56 6.86 -3.22
C LEU A 60 -8.58 8.09 -4.11
N SER A 61 -8.29 9.26 -3.55
CA SER A 61 -7.99 10.41 -4.38
C SER A 61 -6.78 10.14 -5.27
N ALA A 62 -6.65 10.90 -6.35
CA ALA A 62 -5.51 10.76 -7.26
C ALA A 62 -4.17 10.97 -6.55
N GLN A 63 -4.14 11.81 -5.50
CA GLN A 63 -2.96 12.05 -4.69
C GLN A 63 -2.65 10.84 -3.79
N GLU A 64 -3.62 10.35 -3.02
CA GLU A 64 -3.45 9.19 -2.15
C GLU A 64 -2.98 7.95 -2.92
N PHE A 65 -3.51 7.74 -4.14
CA PHE A 65 -3.07 6.64 -4.98
C PHE A 65 -1.58 6.78 -5.39
N ARG A 66 -1.15 7.97 -5.81
CA ARG A 66 0.25 8.23 -6.19
C ARG A 66 1.18 8.08 -5.00
N ASP A 67 0.81 8.64 -3.85
CA ASP A 67 1.62 8.60 -2.64
C ASP A 67 1.75 7.18 -2.12
N ALA A 68 0.65 6.42 -2.06
CA ALA A 68 0.67 5.01 -1.70
C ALA A 68 1.55 4.18 -2.65
N LEU A 69 1.56 4.51 -3.95
CA LEU A 69 2.39 3.84 -4.95
C LEU A 69 3.87 4.15 -4.74
N LEU A 70 4.22 5.42 -4.48
CA LEU A 70 5.60 5.83 -4.21
C LEU A 70 6.11 5.18 -2.91
N LEU A 71 5.33 5.24 -1.84
CA LEU A 71 5.66 4.63 -0.55
C LEU A 71 5.85 3.11 -0.67
N ARG A 72 5.02 2.42 -1.46
CA ARG A 72 5.15 0.98 -1.72
C ARG A 72 6.51 0.61 -2.31
N TYR A 73 7.09 1.48 -3.13
CA TYR A 73 8.40 1.27 -3.75
C TYR A 73 9.53 2.04 -3.04
N GLY A 74 9.29 2.52 -1.81
CA GLY A 74 10.30 3.23 -1.01
C GLY A 74 10.73 4.57 -1.63
N ARG A 75 9.87 5.19 -2.43
CA ARG A 75 10.08 6.50 -3.03
C ARG A 75 9.38 7.56 -2.19
N THR A 76 10.03 8.71 -2.04
CA THR A 76 9.47 9.87 -1.34
C THR A 76 8.50 10.61 -2.26
N PRO A 77 7.26 10.90 -1.82
CA PRO A 77 6.40 11.80 -2.55
C PRO A 77 7.04 13.19 -2.72
N PRO A 78 6.94 13.81 -3.90
CA PRO A 78 7.66 15.03 -4.22
C PRO A 78 7.12 16.28 -3.52
N ASP A 79 5.89 16.20 -3.01
CA ASP A 79 5.13 17.29 -2.42
C ASP A 79 5.06 17.21 -0.88
N LEU A 80 5.98 16.47 -0.25
CA LEU A 80 6.15 16.53 1.20
C LEU A 80 6.50 17.97 1.63
N PRO A 81 5.87 18.50 2.69
CA PRO A 81 6.28 19.77 3.28
C PRO A 81 7.73 19.66 3.80
N SER A 82 8.40 20.78 4.02
CA SER A 82 9.77 20.75 4.56
C SER A 82 9.81 20.46 6.06
N HIS A 83 8.80 20.89 6.82
CA HIS A 83 8.74 20.79 8.27
C HIS A 83 7.39 20.29 8.75
N CYS A 84 7.38 19.63 9.91
CA CYS A 84 6.17 19.14 10.56
C CYS A 84 5.33 20.29 11.14
N ASP A 85 4.04 20.29 10.82
CA ASP A 85 3.04 21.23 11.32
C ASP A 85 2.82 21.22 12.85
N GLY A 86 3.24 20.16 13.54
CA GLY A 86 3.08 20.01 15.00
C GLY A 86 4.36 20.20 15.80
N CYS A 87 5.49 19.63 15.35
CA CYS A 87 6.75 19.63 16.12
C CYS A 87 7.92 20.37 15.44
N ASP A 88 7.69 20.93 14.25
CA ASP A 88 8.67 21.73 13.49
C ASP A 88 9.97 20.99 13.09
N ALA A 89 10.03 19.67 13.25
CA ALA A 89 11.14 18.85 12.77
C ALA A 89 11.11 18.71 11.23
N GLU A 90 12.27 18.40 10.64
CA GLU A 90 12.37 18.04 9.21
C GLU A 90 11.39 16.92 8.85
N PHE A 91 10.62 17.14 7.79
CA PHE A 91 9.50 16.27 7.46
C PHE A 91 9.91 15.14 6.51
N THR A 92 10.39 14.05 7.11
CA THR A 92 10.67 12.81 6.38
C THR A 92 9.45 11.87 6.37
N ILE A 93 9.44 10.85 5.50
CA ILE A 93 8.40 9.81 5.54
C ILE A 93 8.35 9.13 6.92
N GLU A 94 9.52 8.81 7.49
CA GLU A 94 9.60 8.19 8.82
C GLU A 94 8.98 9.09 9.88
N HIS A 95 9.25 10.40 9.80
CA HIS A 95 8.66 11.39 10.67
C HIS A 95 7.14 11.44 10.49
N ALA A 96 6.64 11.56 9.26
CA ALA A 96 5.22 11.62 8.94
C ALA A 96 4.42 10.42 9.51
N LEU A 97 5.03 9.23 9.51
CA LEU A 97 4.41 8.00 10.01
C LEU A 97 4.52 7.82 11.54
N ALA A 98 5.49 8.47 12.18
CA ALA A 98 5.77 8.28 13.61
C ALA A 98 5.31 9.45 14.49
N CYS A 99 5.22 10.67 13.93
CA CYS A 99 4.98 11.88 14.68
C CYS A 99 3.64 11.85 15.43
N LYS A 100 3.67 12.18 16.72
CA LYS A 100 2.49 12.21 17.60
C LYS A 100 1.93 13.62 17.80
N VAL A 101 2.66 14.62 17.35
CA VAL A 101 2.31 16.04 17.51
C VAL A 101 1.75 16.62 16.21
N GLY A 102 2.24 16.15 15.07
CA GLY A 102 1.77 16.57 13.74
C GLY A 102 0.37 16.07 13.41
N GLY A 103 -0.23 16.69 12.40
CA GLY A 103 -1.64 16.49 12.05
C GLY A 103 -1.97 15.10 11.48
N LEU A 104 -1.04 14.41 10.83
CA LEU A 104 -1.36 13.22 10.01
C LEU A 104 -1.89 12.02 10.80
N VAL A 105 -1.20 11.57 11.85
CA VAL A 105 -1.64 10.42 12.67
C VAL A 105 -2.97 10.74 13.36
N THR A 106 -3.10 11.97 13.87
CA THR A 106 -4.31 12.47 14.52
C THR A 106 -5.48 12.55 13.54
N ALA A 107 -5.26 13.04 12.32
CA ALA A 107 -6.28 13.12 11.28
C ALA A 107 -6.82 11.73 10.91
N ARG A 108 -5.96 10.73 10.72
CA ARG A 108 -6.42 9.35 10.45
C ARG A 108 -7.17 8.74 11.62
N HIS A 109 -6.76 8.98 12.86
CA HIS A 109 -7.54 8.53 14.02
C HIS A 109 -8.93 9.18 14.07
N ASN A 110 -9.01 10.48 13.77
CA ASN A 110 -10.27 11.21 13.74
C ASN A 110 -11.20 10.72 12.62
N GLU A 111 -10.65 10.44 11.44
CA GLU A 111 -11.38 9.86 10.31
C GLU A 111 -11.97 8.50 10.68
N VAL A 112 -11.15 7.58 11.21
CA VAL A 112 -11.61 6.25 11.67
C VAL A 112 -12.66 6.38 12.78
N ALA A 113 -12.47 7.30 13.72
CA ALA A 113 -13.45 7.55 14.77
C ALA A 113 -14.78 8.12 14.22
N GLY A 114 -14.73 8.94 13.17
CA GLY A 114 -15.89 9.45 12.45
C GLY A 114 -16.66 8.34 11.75
N GLU A 115 -15.96 7.49 11.01
CA GLU A 115 -16.54 6.32 10.32
C GLU A 115 -17.21 5.35 11.32
N LEU A 116 -16.55 5.03 12.44
CA LEU A 116 -17.13 4.18 13.47
C LEU A 116 -18.41 4.78 14.08
N LYS A 117 -18.42 6.09 14.34
CA LYS A 117 -19.63 6.77 14.82
C LYS A 117 -20.76 6.71 13.81
N HIS A 118 -20.47 6.85 12.52
CA HIS A 118 -21.46 6.74 11.46
C HIS A 118 -22.06 5.34 11.37
N LEU A 119 -21.23 4.29 11.50
CA LEU A 119 -21.69 2.89 11.44
C LEU A 119 -22.48 2.45 12.70
N CYS A 120 -22.26 3.10 13.84
CA CYS A 120 -22.91 2.77 15.11
C CYS A 120 -24.14 3.65 15.43
N GLY A 121 -24.48 4.61 14.58
CA GLY A 121 -25.68 5.46 14.69
C GLY A 121 -26.80 5.00 13.78
#